data_AF-A0A7L2QDR0-F1
#
_entry.id   AF-A0A7L2QDR0-F1
#
_cell.length_a   1.000
_cell.length_b   1.000
_cell.length_c   1.000
_cell.angle_alpha   90.00
_cell.angle_beta   90.00
_cell.angle_gamma   90.00
#
_symmetry.space_group_name_H-M   'P 1'
#
loop_
_entity.id
_entity.type
_entity.pdbx_description
1 polymer ?
#
loop_
_entity_poly.entity_id
_entity_poly.type
_entity_poly.pdbx_seq_one_letter_code
_entity_poly.pdbx_strand_id
1 'polypeptide(L)'
;EYPKYFFSFFLHRAIKRKNPAVLLPILPLSFLFSYRYDMGYGTLLLRIKGEAENTPDAQGTLRELPKGPLTFKDLQKIRISQSNFFIEK
;
A
#
# COMPACT_ATOMS: atom_id res chain seq x y z
N GLU A 1 15.78 -9.12 -12.84
CA GLU A 1 16.61 -10.20 -13.41
C GLU A 1 18.04 -10.26 -12.89
N TYR A 2 18.77 -9.14 -12.86
CA TYR A 2 20.16 -9.03 -12.40
C TYR A 2 20.57 -9.72 -11.06
N PRO A 3 19.80 -9.65 -9.96
CA PRO A 3 20.23 -10.24 -8.69
C PRO A 3 20.27 -11.77 -8.71
N LYS A 4 19.42 -12.42 -9.52
CA LYS A 4 19.37 -13.88 -9.65
C LYS A 4 20.64 -14.43 -10.29
N TYR A 5 21.10 -13.77 -11.36
CA TYR A 5 22.34 -14.16 -12.07
C TYR A 5 23.58 -13.89 -11.23
N PHE A 6 23.59 -12.79 -10.46
CA PHE A 6 24.68 -12.47 -9.54
C PHE A 6 24.81 -13.54 -8.45
N PHE A 7 23.71 -13.85 -7.74
CA PHE A 7 23.74 -14.86 -6.68
C PHE A 7 24.14 -16.25 -7.19
N SER A 8 23.59 -16.65 -8.35
CA SER A 8 23.95 -17.89 -9.03
C SER A 8 25.44 -17.97 -9.36
N PHE A 9 26.05 -16.90 -9.89
CA PHE A 9 27.48 -16.89 -10.24
C PHE A 9 28.40 -17.13 -9.03
N PHE A 10 28.13 -16.47 -7.90
CA PHE A 10 28.94 -16.63 -6.69
C PHE A 10 28.75 -18.00 -6.03
N LEU A 11 27.53 -18.56 -6.03
CA LEU A 11 27.25 -19.92 -5.57
C LEU A 11 27.98 -20.98 -6.39
N HIS A 12 27.87 -20.90 -7.72
CA HIS A 12 28.56 -21.82 -8.62
C HIS A 12 30.09 -21.73 -8.42
N ARG A 13 30.62 -20.53 -8.18
CA ARG A 13 32.06 -20.32 -7.94
C ARG A 13 32.52 -20.85 -6.58
N ALA A 14 31.72 -20.69 -5.52
CA ALA A 14 32.01 -21.23 -4.19
C ALA A 14 32.06 -22.77 -4.20
N ILE A 15 31.11 -23.41 -4.89
CA ILE A 15 31.04 -24.87 -5.06
C ILE A 15 32.23 -25.38 -5.88
N LYS A 16 32.53 -24.76 -7.04
CA LYS A 16 33.65 -25.18 -7.90
C LYS A 16 35.02 -25.01 -7.24
N ARG A 17 35.22 -23.94 -6.44
CA ARG A 17 36.50 -23.68 -5.76
C ARG A 17 36.62 -24.39 -4.41
N LYS A 18 35.56 -25.06 -3.93
CA LYS A 18 35.43 -25.59 -2.55
C LYS A 18 35.86 -24.58 -1.49
N ASN A 19 35.65 -23.29 -1.76
CA ASN A 19 36.11 -22.21 -0.91
C ASN A 19 34.91 -21.32 -0.52
N PRO A 20 34.39 -21.45 0.71
CA PRO A 20 33.25 -20.65 1.15
C PRO A 20 33.60 -19.16 1.32
N ALA A 21 34.90 -18.79 1.38
CA ALA A 21 35.33 -17.40 1.47
C ALA A 21 34.90 -16.54 0.26
N VAL A 22 34.55 -17.17 -0.88
CA VAL A 22 34.01 -16.47 -2.04
C VAL A 22 32.63 -15.83 -1.75
N LEU A 23 31.94 -16.27 -0.68
CA LEU A 23 30.67 -15.71 -0.22
C LEU A 23 30.84 -14.55 0.79
N LEU A 24 32.06 -14.25 1.25
CA LEU A 24 32.34 -13.13 2.15
C LEU A 24 31.70 -11.80 1.74
N PRO A 25 31.73 -11.35 0.47
CA PRO A 25 31.10 -10.09 0.07
C PRO A 25 29.56 -10.13 0.09
N ILE A 26 28.94 -11.31 0.12
CA ILE A 26 27.47 -11.46 0.18
C ILE A 26 26.97 -11.20 1.60
N LEU A 27 27.76 -11.53 2.63
CA LEU A 27 27.38 -11.38 4.03
C LEU A 27 27.07 -9.90 4.44
N PRO A 28 27.91 -8.89 4.13
CA PRO A 28 27.56 -7.50 4.42
C PRO A 28 26.46 -6.97 3.50
N LEU A 29 26.36 -7.48 2.26
CA LEU A 29 25.33 -7.07 1.31
C LEU A 29 23.94 -7.55 1.74
N SER A 30 23.84 -8.78 2.24
CA SER A 30 22.58 -9.32 2.75
C SER A 30 22.11 -8.55 3.98
N PHE A 31 23.02 -8.19 4.89
CA PHE A 31 22.68 -7.34 6.04
C PHE A 31 22.12 -5.99 5.61
N LEU A 32 22.80 -5.29 4.70
CA LEU A 32 22.33 -3.99 4.18
C LEU A 32 20.98 -4.12 3.45
N PHE A 33 20.80 -5.19 2.68
CA PHE A 33 19.55 -5.45 1.97
C PHE A 33 18.40 -5.71 2.94
N SER A 34 18.57 -6.59 3.92
CA SER A 34 17.57 -6.89 4.95
C SER A 34 17.23 -5.66 5.77
N TYR A 35 18.23 -4.86 6.14
CA TYR A 35 18.02 -3.59 6.86
C TYR A 35 17.20 -2.59 6.04
N ARG A 36 17.52 -2.43 4.75
CA ARG A 36 16.76 -1.55 3.84
C ARG A 36 15.35 -2.07 3.60
N TYR A 37 15.20 -3.39 3.49
CA TYR A 37 13.92 -4.06 3.35
C TYR A 37 13.06 -3.78 4.59
N ASP A 38 13.57 -4.06 5.79
CA ASP A 38 12.89 -3.82 7.07
C ASP A 38 12.48 -2.34 7.25
N MET A 39 13.42 -1.41 7.02
CA MET A 39 13.16 0.03 7.04
C MET A 39 12.15 0.48 5.98
N GLY A 40 12.07 -0.21 4.84
CA GLY A 40 11.10 0.05 3.78
C GLY A 40 9.66 -0.25 4.23
N TYR A 41 9.45 -1.36 4.96
CA TYR A 41 8.13 -1.72 5.51
C TYR A 41 7.76 -0.97 6.79
N GLY A 42 8.73 -0.42 7.53
CA GLY A 42 8.47 0.41 8.71
C GLY A 42 7.52 1.59 8.44
N THR A 43 7.53 2.12 7.21
CA THR A 43 6.62 3.19 6.78
C THR A 43 5.17 2.74 6.54
N LEU A 44 4.96 1.48 6.12
CA LEU A 44 3.61 0.91 5.94
C LEU A 44 2.93 0.66 7.29
N LEU A 45 3.67 0.15 8.28
CA LEU A 45 3.12 -0.03 9.64
C LEU A 45 2.81 1.31 10.29
N LEU A 46 3.68 2.32 10.13
CA LEU A 46 3.40 3.70 10.59
C LEU A 46 2.20 4.31 9.88
N ARG A 47 2.00 4.02 8.59
CA ARG A 47 0.83 4.49 7.84
C ARG A 47 -0.46 3.78 8.25
N ILE A 48 -0.45 2.46 8.39
CA ILE A 48 -1.61 1.69 8.86
C ILE A 48 -1.96 2.12 10.29
N LYS A 49 -0.95 2.34 11.14
CA LYS A 49 -1.12 2.89 12.48
C LYS A 49 -1.69 4.31 12.44
N GLY A 50 -1.19 5.20 11.59
CA GLY A 50 -1.74 6.55 11.41
C GLY A 50 -3.16 6.55 10.84
N GLU A 51 -3.49 5.64 9.93
CA GLU A 51 -4.84 5.46 9.37
C GLU A 51 -5.80 4.81 10.38
N ALA A 52 -5.31 3.97 11.30
CA ALA A 52 -6.10 3.36 12.38
C ALA A 52 -6.26 4.28 13.61
N GLU A 53 -5.24 5.08 13.94
CA GLU A 53 -5.27 6.10 14.99
C GLU A 53 -6.14 7.30 14.57
N ASN A 54 -6.31 7.53 13.27
CA ASN A 54 -7.39 8.35 12.74
C ASN A 54 -8.73 7.59 12.85
N THR A 55 -9.11 7.31 14.10
CA THR A 55 -10.40 6.72 14.48
C THR A 55 -11.53 7.54 13.85
N PRO A 56 -12.64 6.92 13.39
CA PRO A 56 -13.74 7.51 12.62
C PRO A 56 -14.48 8.72 13.20
N ASP A 57 -13.94 9.41 14.21
CA ASP A 57 -14.44 10.70 14.69
C ASP A 57 -14.21 11.81 13.65
N ALA A 58 -13.16 11.71 12.81
CA ALA A 58 -12.97 12.59 11.65
C ALA A 58 -13.99 12.31 10.51
N GLN A 59 -14.65 11.14 10.51
CA GLN A 59 -15.80 10.92 9.63
C GLN A 59 -17.05 11.66 10.12
N GLY A 60 -17.09 12.18 11.34
CA GLY A 60 -18.15 13.12 11.76
C GLY A 60 -18.16 14.35 10.86
N THR A 61 -16.98 14.89 10.54
CA THR A 61 -16.82 16.15 9.79
C THR A 61 -16.74 15.96 8.28
N LEU A 62 -16.17 14.86 7.75
CA LEU A 62 -16.21 14.56 6.31
C LEU A 62 -17.50 13.86 5.85
N ARG A 63 -18.35 13.42 6.78
CA ARG A 63 -19.72 12.96 6.49
C ARG A 63 -20.77 14.04 6.73
N GLU A 64 -20.35 15.28 6.97
CA GLU A 64 -21.14 16.43 6.59
C GLU A 64 -21.00 16.58 5.07
N LEU A 65 -21.75 15.76 4.32
CA LEU A 65 -22.13 16.19 2.97
C LEU A 65 -22.61 17.65 3.09
N PRO A 66 -22.40 18.52 2.09
CA PRO A 66 -22.87 19.91 2.16
C PRO A 66 -24.40 20.04 2.36
N LYS A 67 -25.15 18.92 2.36
CA LYS A 67 -26.58 18.81 2.68
C LYS A 67 -26.91 17.81 3.80
N GLY A 68 -25.93 17.32 4.55
CA GLY A 68 -26.11 16.27 5.56
C GLY A 68 -26.43 14.89 4.98
N PRO A 69 -26.74 13.88 5.83
CA PRO A 69 -27.14 12.56 5.38
C PRO A 69 -28.39 12.64 4.50
N LEU A 70 -28.41 11.91 3.37
CA LEU A 70 -29.55 11.89 2.44
C LEU A 70 -30.82 11.48 3.19
N THR A 71 -31.77 12.40 3.31
CA THR A 71 -33.07 12.09 3.91
C THR A 71 -34.01 11.50 2.86
N PHE A 72 -35.01 10.72 3.28
CA PHE A 72 -36.03 10.16 2.38
C PHE A 72 -36.74 11.24 1.54
N LYS A 73 -36.90 12.46 2.11
CA LYS A 73 -37.50 13.59 1.40
C LYS A 73 -36.64 14.07 0.23
N ASP A 74 -35.32 14.06 0.39
CA ASP A 74 -34.39 14.44 -0.67
C ASP A 74 -34.36 13.39 -1.79
N LEU A 75 -34.42 12.11 -1.43
CA LEU A 75 -34.56 11.01 -2.40
C LEU A 75 -35.86 11.12 -3.21
N GLN A 76 -36.99 11.44 -2.58
CA GLN A 76 -38.25 11.66 -3.30
C GLN A 76 -38.16 12.86 -4.26
N LYS A 77 -37.55 13.97 -3.83
CA LYS A 77 -37.38 15.15 -4.69
C LYS A 77 -36.52 14.83 -5.92
N ILE A 78 -35.41 14.10 -5.74
CA ILE A 78 -34.54 13.67 -6.84
C ILE A 78 -35.31 12.75 -7.81
N ARG A 79 -36.10 11.81 -7.28
CA ARG A 79 -36.93 10.90 -8.11
C ARG A 79 -37.92 11.67 -8.97
N ILE A 80 -38.60 12.66 -8.40
CA ILE A 80 -39.59 13.49 -9.12
C ILE A 80 -38.91 14.38 -10.16
N SER A 81 -37.77 14.99 -9.84
CA SER A 81 -37.03 15.78 -10.83
C SER A 81 -36.52 14.93 -11.99
N GLN A 82 -36.07 13.70 -11.72
CA GLN A 82 -35.66 12.76 -12.77
C GLN A 82 -36.84 12.28 -13.61
N SER A 83 -38.01 12.02 -13.01
CA SER A 83 -39.20 11.63 -13.78
C SER A 83 -39.66 12.76 -14.68
N ASN A 84 -39.70 14.01 -14.19
CA ASN A 84 -40.14 15.15 -14.99
C ASN A 84 -39.17 15.46 -16.14
N PHE A 85 -37.86 15.34 -15.90
CA PHE A 85 -36.84 15.51 -16.94
C PHE A 85 -36.98 14.50 -18.10
N PHE A 86 -37.44 13.29 -17.82
CA PHE A 86 -37.71 12.27 -18.84
C PHE A 86 -39.00 12.50 -19.62
N ILE A 87 -39.94 13.27 -19.08
CA ILE A 87 -41.23 13.59 -19.74
C ILE A 87 -41.10 14.85 -20.60
N GLU A 88 -40.20 15.78 -20.25
CA GLU A 88 -39.96 17.02 -21.01
C GLU A 88 -38.96 16.88 -22.18
N LYS A 89 -38.46 15.67 -22.47
CA LYS A 89 -37.50 15.39 -23.56
C LYS A 89 -38.14 14.61 -24.69
#